data_AF-A0A1H4XJR7-F1
#
_entry.id   AF-A0A1H4XJR7-F1
#
_cell.length_a   1.000
_cell.length_b   1.000
_cell.length_c   1.000
_cell.angle_alpha   90.00
_cell.angle_beta   90.00
_cell.angle_gamma   90.00
#
_symmetry.space_group_name_H-M   'P 1'
#
loop_
_entity.id
_entity.type
_entity.pdbx_description
1 polymer ?
#
loop_
_entity_poly.entity_id
_entity_poly.type
_entity_poly.pdbx_seq_one_letter_code
_entity_poly.pdbx_strand_id
1 'polypeptide(L)'
;MPDHDLDPGRRVDLDIDVVRLDPDLPLPTYAHPGDAGADLHTTIDVSLAPGERALVPTGLSIALPDGYVALVHPRSGLAARHGLSIVNTPGTVDAGYRGEIKVMLINHDPAETVALQRGDRIAQLVIQRFERARFVEVGVLPESVRGDGGYGSTGTGARP
;
A
#
# COMPACT_ATOMS: atom_id res chain seq x y z
N MET A 1 27.98 4.83 -19.72
CA MET A 1 27.93 6.16 -19.07
C MET A 1 26.51 6.34 -18.58
N PRO A 2 26.20 6.27 -17.27
CA PRO A 2 24.89 6.69 -16.83
C PRO A 2 24.92 8.22 -16.67
N ASP A 3 24.06 8.86 -17.44
CA ASP A 3 23.75 10.28 -17.30
C ASP A 3 22.80 10.41 -16.10
N HIS A 4 23.36 10.79 -14.95
CA HIS A 4 22.62 11.08 -13.72
C HIS A 4 22.23 12.56 -13.73
N ASP A 5 21.31 12.94 -14.61
CA ASP A 5 20.57 14.19 -14.46
C ASP A 5 19.42 13.95 -13.47
N LEU A 6 19.80 13.78 -12.20
CA LEU A 6 18.89 13.89 -11.07
C LEU A 6 18.94 15.34 -10.58
N ASP A 7 17.79 16.00 -10.61
CA ASP A 7 17.52 17.29 -10.01
C ASP A 7 18.19 17.41 -8.61
N PRO A 8 19.13 18.35 -8.40
CA PRO A 8 19.93 18.47 -7.18
C PRO A 8 19.12 18.84 -5.92
N GLY A 9 17.81 19.07 -6.03
CA GLY A 9 16.92 19.37 -4.90
C GLY A 9 16.22 18.17 -4.26
N ARG A 10 16.21 16.98 -4.88
CA ARG A 10 15.45 15.83 -4.37
C ARG A 10 16.37 14.88 -3.59
N ARG A 11 16.40 15.06 -2.27
CA ARG A 11 17.07 14.10 -1.37
C ARG A 11 16.35 12.76 -1.48
N VAL A 12 17.00 11.76 -2.10
CA VAL A 12 16.55 10.37 -2.03
C VAL A 12 17.03 9.85 -0.68
N ASP A 13 16.10 9.62 0.24
CA ASP A 13 16.43 9.24 1.62
C ASP A 13 16.70 7.72 1.78
N LEU A 14 16.39 6.90 0.77
CA LEU A 14 16.51 5.44 0.81
C LEU A 14 16.56 4.81 -0.59
N ASP A 15 17.58 4.01 -0.87
CA ASP A 15 17.64 3.16 -2.05
C ASP A 15 16.96 1.80 -1.78
N ILE A 16 16.17 1.32 -2.74
CA ILE A 16 15.51 0.01 -2.72
C ILE A 16 15.85 -0.69 -4.03
N ASP A 17 16.42 -1.90 -3.94
CA ASP A 17 16.65 -2.72 -5.12
C ASP A 17 15.30 -3.21 -5.66
N VAL A 18 15.09 -3.06 -6.97
CA VAL A 18 13.85 -3.44 -7.66
C VAL A 18 14.17 -4.31 -8.87
N VAL A 19 13.40 -5.40 -9.03
CA VAL A 19 13.34 -6.18 -10.25
C VAL A 19 11.98 -5.97 -10.90
N ARG A 20 11.98 -5.43 -12.12
CA ARG A 20 10.81 -5.46 -13.01
C ARG A 20 10.72 -6.84 -13.66
N LEU A 21 9.81 -7.67 -13.16
CA LEU A 21 9.44 -8.94 -13.77
C LEU A 21 8.69 -8.71 -15.10
N ASP A 22 8.10 -7.53 -15.24
CA ASP A 22 7.52 -7.02 -16.48
C ASP A 22 8.26 -5.72 -16.89
N PRO A 23 9.23 -5.80 -17.82
CA PRO A 23 10.08 -4.66 -18.16
C PRO A 23 9.37 -3.57 -18.98
N ASP A 24 8.19 -3.87 -19.53
CA ASP A 24 7.40 -2.93 -20.35
C ASP A 24 6.61 -1.94 -19.48
N LEU A 25 6.42 -2.24 -18.19
CA LEU A 25 5.83 -1.31 -17.23
C LEU A 25 6.88 -0.43 -16.56
N PRO A 26 6.52 0.82 -16.20
CA PRO A 26 7.45 1.73 -15.53
C PRO A 26 7.75 1.25 -14.10
N LEU A 27 8.89 1.70 -13.57
CA LEU A 27 9.15 1.62 -12.13
C LEU A 27 8.08 2.41 -11.35
N PRO A 28 7.82 2.07 -10.07
CA PRO A 28 6.95 2.87 -9.22
C PRO A 28 7.41 4.33 -9.15
N THR A 29 6.46 5.25 -9.25
CA THR A 29 6.74 6.69 -9.20
C THR A 29 5.86 7.39 -8.17
N TYR A 30 6.41 8.39 -7.50
CA TYR A 30 5.65 9.36 -6.72
C TYR A 30 5.05 10.41 -7.67
N ALA A 31 3.76 10.68 -7.58
CA ALA A 31 3.07 11.54 -8.54
C ALA A 31 3.38 13.03 -8.33
N HIS A 32 3.51 13.46 -7.08
CA HIS A 32 3.77 14.84 -6.69
C HIS A 32 4.89 14.94 -5.65
N PRO A 33 5.55 16.11 -5.55
CA PRO A 33 6.49 16.38 -4.46
C PRO A 33 5.82 16.21 -3.10
N GLY A 34 6.44 15.40 -2.23
CA GLY A 34 5.93 15.12 -0.89
C GLY A 34 4.94 13.97 -0.79
N ASP A 35 4.58 13.31 -1.90
CA ASP A 35 3.77 12.10 -1.85
C ASP A 35 4.47 10.99 -1.07
N ALA A 36 3.73 10.33 -0.18
CA ALA A 36 4.25 9.21 0.61
C ALA A 36 4.26 7.88 -0.16
N GLY A 37 3.35 7.73 -1.14
CA GLY A 37 3.12 6.49 -1.86
C GLY A 37 3.67 6.53 -3.29
N ALA A 38 4.39 5.48 -3.70
CA ALA A 38 4.76 5.26 -5.09
C ALA A 38 3.70 4.39 -5.79
N ASP A 39 3.17 4.84 -6.92
CA ASP A 39 2.08 4.15 -7.62
C ASP A 39 2.53 2.77 -8.16
N LEU A 40 1.69 1.74 -7.96
CA LEU A 40 1.85 0.38 -8.48
C LEU A 40 0.90 0.14 -9.64
N HIS A 41 1.40 -0.49 -10.69
CA HIS A 41 0.64 -0.80 -11.90
C HIS A 41 0.19 -2.27 -11.92
N THR A 42 -0.91 -2.59 -12.61
CA THR A 42 -1.28 -3.98 -12.93
C THR A 42 -0.59 -4.46 -14.21
N THR A 43 -0.16 -5.72 -14.26
CA THR A 43 0.38 -6.34 -15.50
C THR A 43 -0.69 -7.03 -16.35
N ILE A 44 -1.94 -7.08 -15.88
CA ILE A 44 -3.04 -7.74 -16.57
C ILE A 44 -4.28 -6.85 -16.61
N ASP A 45 -5.17 -7.13 -17.56
CA ASP A 45 -6.53 -6.63 -17.52
C ASP A 45 -7.31 -7.36 -16.41
N VAL A 46 -8.15 -6.63 -15.70
CA VAL A 46 -8.97 -7.15 -14.59
C VAL A 46 -10.36 -6.57 -14.66
N SER A 47 -11.37 -7.42 -14.50
CA SER A 47 -12.76 -7.01 -14.32
C SER A 47 -13.27 -7.60 -13.02
N LEU A 48 -13.81 -6.75 -12.13
CA LEU A 48 -14.36 -7.14 -10.84
C LEU A 48 -15.84 -6.74 -10.80
N ALA A 49 -16.74 -7.73 -10.86
CA ALA A 49 -18.15 -7.47 -10.62
C ALA A 49 -18.38 -7.02 -9.15
N PRO A 50 -19.56 -6.47 -8.81
CA PRO A 50 -19.89 -6.11 -7.42
C PRO A 50 -19.58 -7.22 -6.41
N GLY A 51 -18.76 -6.89 -5.40
CA GLY A 51 -18.33 -7.82 -4.34
C GLY A 51 -17.22 -8.80 -4.73
N GLU A 52 -16.77 -8.83 -5.99
CA GLU A 52 -15.68 -9.69 -6.42
C GLU A 52 -14.31 -9.18 -5.95
N ARG A 53 -13.37 -10.12 -5.84
CA ARG A 53 -11.97 -9.85 -5.51
C ARG A 53 -11.04 -10.66 -6.40
N ALA A 54 -9.88 -10.11 -6.70
CA ALA A 54 -8.83 -10.80 -7.44
C ALA A 54 -7.45 -10.48 -6.89
N LEU A 55 -6.54 -11.46 -6.96
CA LEU A 55 -5.13 -11.25 -6.69
C LEU A 55 -4.45 -10.78 -7.97
N VAL A 56 -4.10 -9.50 -8.01
CA VAL A 56 -3.63 -8.83 -9.22
C VAL A 56 -2.11 -8.65 -9.19
N PRO A 57 -1.37 -9.16 -10.20
CA PRO A 57 0.09 -9.01 -10.31
C PRO A 57 0.50 -7.57 -10.63
N THR A 58 1.67 -7.16 -10.13
CA THR A 58 2.23 -5.82 -10.40
C THR A 58 3.49 -5.82 -11.26
N GLY A 59 4.07 -7.00 -11.51
CA GLY A 59 5.33 -7.13 -12.25
C GLY A 59 6.55 -6.61 -11.49
N LEU A 60 6.43 -6.40 -10.17
CA LEU A 60 7.49 -5.83 -9.34
C LEU A 60 7.89 -6.77 -8.21
N SER A 61 9.19 -6.97 -8.05
CA SER A 61 9.78 -7.51 -6.84
C SER A 61 10.77 -6.50 -6.27
N ILE A 62 10.86 -6.42 -4.94
CA ILE A 62 11.73 -5.45 -4.26
C ILE A 62 12.55 -6.15 -3.18
N ALA A 63 13.70 -5.56 -2.83
CA ALA A 63 14.43 -5.91 -1.63
C ALA A 63 14.46 -4.72 -0.68
N LEU A 64 13.71 -4.81 0.42
CA LEU A 64 13.76 -3.77 1.45
C LEU A 64 14.97 -4.02 2.37
N PRO A 65 15.62 -2.96 2.85
CA PRO A 65 16.58 -3.08 3.93
C PRO A 65 15.90 -3.53 5.23
N ASP A 66 16.69 -4.19 6.08
CA ASP A 66 16.19 -4.68 7.36
C ASP A 66 15.75 -3.51 8.26
N GLY A 67 14.62 -3.67 8.97
CA GLY A 67 13.99 -2.59 9.74
C GLY A 67 13.00 -1.71 8.95
N TYR A 68 12.72 -2.07 7.70
CA TYR A 68 11.72 -1.42 6.86
C TYR A 68 10.62 -2.38 6.40
N VAL A 69 9.42 -1.84 6.24
CA VAL A 69 8.25 -2.50 5.67
C VAL A 69 7.74 -1.67 4.50
N ALA A 70 7.22 -2.34 3.47
CA ALA A 70 6.45 -1.66 2.44
C ALA A 70 4.96 -1.97 2.61
N LEU A 71 4.15 -0.93 2.66
CA LEU A 71 2.72 -0.98 2.90
C LEU A 71 1.97 -0.66 1.60
N VAL A 72 1.19 -1.62 1.12
CA VAL A 72 0.36 -1.47 -0.07
C VAL A 72 -0.98 -0.87 0.32
N HIS A 73 -1.23 0.36 -0.10
CA HIS A 73 -2.42 1.14 0.21
C HIS A 73 -3.33 1.31 -1.02
N PRO A 74 -4.66 1.39 -0.82
CA PRO A 74 -5.58 1.82 -1.86
C PRO A 74 -5.26 3.23 -2.37
N ARG A 75 -5.60 3.50 -3.62
CA ARG A 75 -5.55 4.86 -4.18
C ARG A 75 -6.89 5.55 -3.92
N SER A 76 -6.86 6.70 -3.25
CA SER A 76 -8.07 7.42 -2.82
C SER A 76 -9.04 7.72 -3.97
N GLY A 77 -8.52 8.06 -5.15
CA GLY A 77 -9.32 8.32 -6.34
C GLY A 77 -10.10 7.11 -6.84
N LEU A 78 -9.52 5.91 -6.79
CA LEU A 78 -10.21 4.68 -7.20
C LEU A 78 -11.23 4.24 -6.15
N ALA A 79 -10.87 4.38 -4.86
CA ALA A 79 -11.80 4.10 -3.76
C ALA A 79 -13.05 5.00 -3.82
N ALA A 80 -12.87 6.31 -3.99
CA ALA A 80 -13.98 7.26 -3.99
C ALA A 80 -14.87 7.18 -5.24
N ARG A 81 -14.29 6.89 -6.42
CA ARG A 81 -15.06 6.88 -7.69
C ARG A 81 -15.66 5.52 -8.05
N HIS A 82 -15.04 4.43 -7.61
CA HIS A 82 -15.37 3.08 -8.09
C HIS A 82 -15.55 2.06 -6.96
N GLY A 83 -15.46 2.47 -5.69
CA GLY A 83 -15.52 1.53 -4.56
C GLY A 83 -14.36 0.53 -4.52
N LEU A 84 -13.28 0.75 -5.29
CA LEU A 84 -12.16 -0.18 -5.34
C LEU A 84 -11.31 -0.08 -4.07
N SER A 85 -11.08 -1.22 -3.42
CA SER A 85 -10.24 -1.33 -2.23
C SER A 85 -9.30 -2.53 -2.33
N ILE A 86 -8.57 -2.78 -1.25
CA ILE A 86 -7.66 -3.91 -1.09
C ILE A 86 -8.08 -4.68 0.16
N VAL A 87 -8.34 -5.98 0.02
CA VAL A 87 -8.90 -6.82 1.11
C VAL A 87 -8.01 -6.82 2.35
N ASN A 88 -6.70 -6.88 2.17
CA ASN A 88 -5.72 -6.95 3.25
C ASN A 88 -5.07 -5.59 3.53
N THR A 89 -5.76 -4.47 3.28
CA THR A 89 -5.18 -3.13 3.50
C THR A 89 -4.90 -2.83 4.99
N PRO A 90 -3.73 -2.25 5.33
CA PRO A 90 -2.56 -2.08 4.46
C PRO A 90 -1.86 -3.42 4.20
N GLY A 91 -1.59 -3.74 2.93
CA GLY A 91 -0.88 -4.97 2.57
C GLY A 91 0.57 -4.90 3.03
N THR A 92 1.04 -5.87 3.81
CA THR A 92 2.39 -5.86 4.41
C THR A 92 3.37 -6.64 3.53
N VAL A 93 4.41 -5.98 3.05
CA VAL A 93 5.54 -6.59 2.32
C VAL A 93 6.78 -6.56 3.20
N ASP A 94 7.24 -7.74 3.59
CA ASP A 94 8.39 -7.92 4.50
C ASP A 94 9.73 -7.74 3.80
N ALA A 95 10.76 -7.33 4.56
CA ALA A 95 12.12 -7.16 4.03
C ALA A 95 12.77 -8.43 3.48
N GLY A 96 12.34 -9.61 3.94
CA GLY A 96 12.79 -10.90 3.41
C GLY A 96 12.07 -11.34 2.13
N TYR A 97 11.01 -10.66 1.71
CA TYR A 97 10.23 -11.05 0.54
C TYR A 97 10.98 -10.74 -0.76
N ARG A 98 11.02 -11.71 -1.68
CA ARG A 98 11.61 -11.58 -3.03
C ARG A 98 10.67 -12.07 -4.13
N GLY A 99 9.43 -12.36 -3.77
CA GLY A 99 8.40 -12.68 -4.75
C GLY A 99 7.88 -11.41 -5.43
N GLU A 100 6.94 -11.61 -6.34
CA GLU A 100 6.20 -10.52 -6.95
C GLU A 100 5.21 -9.90 -5.94
N ILE A 101 5.21 -8.58 -5.82
CA ILE A 101 4.18 -7.84 -5.09
C ILE A 101 2.85 -8.04 -5.85
N LYS A 102 1.85 -8.57 -5.18
CA LYS A 102 0.49 -8.72 -5.71
C LYS A 102 -0.51 -7.98 -4.84
N VAL A 103 -1.57 -7.48 -5.45
CA VAL A 103 -2.59 -6.67 -4.79
C VAL A 103 -3.91 -7.44 -4.77
N MET A 104 -4.44 -7.73 -3.58
CA MET A 104 -5.76 -8.37 -3.44
C MET A 104 -6.87 -7.32 -3.57
N LEU A 105 -7.18 -6.93 -4.80
CA LEU A 105 -8.22 -5.94 -5.09
C LEU A 105 -9.61 -6.50 -4.75
N ILE A 106 -10.51 -5.62 -4.31
CA ILE A 106 -11.93 -5.91 -4.09
C ILE A 106 -12.79 -4.75 -4.58
N ASN A 107 -13.89 -5.07 -5.25
CA ASN A 107 -14.90 -4.10 -5.65
C ASN A 107 -16.00 -4.01 -4.58
N HIS A 108 -16.11 -2.86 -3.89
CA HIS A 108 -17.20 -2.58 -2.95
C HIS A 108 -18.38 -1.83 -3.56
N ASP A 109 -18.32 -1.44 -4.84
CA ASP A 109 -19.50 -0.88 -5.51
C ASP A 109 -20.59 -1.97 -5.58
N PRO A 110 -21.83 -1.67 -5.15
CA PRO A 110 -22.89 -2.67 -5.10
C PRO A 110 -23.51 -2.98 -6.47
N ALA A 111 -23.22 -2.20 -7.51
CA ALA A 111 -23.89 -2.29 -8.81
C ALA A 111 -22.93 -2.28 -10.00
N GLU A 112 -21.87 -1.47 -9.95
CA GLU A 112 -20.98 -1.23 -11.07
C GLU A 112 -19.78 -2.18 -11.06
N THR A 113 -19.41 -2.66 -12.25
CA THR A 113 -18.18 -3.46 -12.44
C THR A 113 -16.98 -2.54 -12.54
N VAL A 114 -15.90 -2.87 -11.83
CA VAL A 114 -14.62 -2.18 -11.97
C VAL A 114 -13.78 -2.87 -13.02
N ALA A 115 -13.52 -2.19 -14.14
CA ALA A 115 -12.61 -2.63 -15.19
C ALA A 115 -11.29 -1.85 -15.11
N LEU A 116 -10.18 -2.58 -15.04
CA LEU A 116 -8.81 -2.07 -15.03
C LEU A 116 -8.07 -2.68 -16.21
N GLN A 117 -7.25 -1.90 -16.88
CA GLN A 117 -6.41 -2.35 -17.99
C GLN A 117 -4.98 -2.54 -17.50
N ARG A 118 -4.24 -3.42 -18.19
CA ARG A 118 -2.80 -3.51 -18.04
C ARG A 118 -2.16 -2.11 -18.08
N GLY A 119 -1.32 -1.82 -17.11
CA GLY A 119 -0.66 -0.52 -16.97
C GLY A 119 -1.49 0.52 -16.20
N ASP A 120 -2.70 0.20 -15.74
CA ASP A 120 -3.40 1.07 -14.81
C ASP A 120 -2.74 1.06 -13.43
N ARG A 121 -2.75 2.22 -12.77
CA ARG A 121 -2.27 2.40 -11.40
C ARG A 121 -3.33 1.95 -10.41
N ILE A 122 -3.11 0.83 -9.73
CA ILE A 122 -4.13 0.14 -8.92
C ILE A 122 -3.95 0.31 -7.40
N ALA A 123 -2.74 0.58 -6.96
CA ALA A 123 -2.37 0.73 -5.55
C ALA A 123 -1.19 1.69 -5.41
N GLN A 124 -0.79 1.99 -4.18
CA GLN A 124 0.43 2.76 -3.91
C GLN A 124 1.22 2.10 -2.78
N LEU A 125 2.55 2.18 -2.87
CA LEU A 125 3.48 1.60 -1.92
C LEU A 125 4.06 2.68 -1.01
N VAL A 126 3.86 2.56 0.30
CA VAL A 126 4.46 3.44 1.32
C VAL A 126 5.56 2.68 2.03
N ILE A 127 6.76 3.26 2.10
CA ILE A 127 7.90 2.65 2.80
C ILE A 127 8.02 3.25 4.19
N GLN A 128 8.10 2.40 5.22
CA GLN A 128 8.15 2.86 6.60
C GLN A 128 9.19 2.08 7.41
N ARG A 129 9.84 2.76 8.35
CA ARG A 129 10.58 2.11 9.44
C ARG A 129 9.60 1.45 10.41
N PHE A 130 9.98 0.30 10.96
CA PHE A 130 9.21 -0.39 11.99
C PHE A 130 10.12 -0.92 13.10
N GLU A 131 9.52 -1.18 14.26
CA GLU A 131 10.22 -1.75 15.42
C GLU A 131 9.88 -3.24 15.59
N ARG A 132 10.88 -4.04 15.95
CA ARG A 132 10.67 -5.42 16.38
C ARG A 132 10.46 -5.45 17.88
N ALA A 133 9.22 -5.64 18.31
CA ALA A 133 8.89 -5.72 19.73
C ALA A 133 9.25 -7.08 20.33
N ARG A 134 9.78 -7.08 21.55
CA ARG A 134 9.78 -8.25 22.43
C ARG A 134 8.58 -8.15 23.35
N PHE A 135 7.65 -9.09 23.24
CA PHE A 135 6.51 -9.17 24.13
C PHE A 135 6.94 -9.77 25.48
N VAL A 136 6.56 -9.10 26.58
CA VAL A 136 6.85 -9.52 27.96
C VAL A 136 5.53 -9.61 28.72
N GLU A 137 5.18 -10.82 29.16
CA GLU A 137 3.97 -11.07 29.93
C GLU A 137 4.08 -10.50 31.36
N VAL A 138 3.02 -9.83 31.83
CA VAL A 138 2.92 -9.24 33.17
C VAL A 138 1.53 -9.51 33.76
N GLY A 139 1.42 -9.57 35.08
CA GLY A 139 0.13 -9.83 35.74
C GLY A 139 -0.88 -8.68 35.63
N VAL A 140 -0.41 -7.44 35.55
CA VAL A 140 -1.24 -6.23 35.43
C VAL A 140 -0.51 -5.18 34.60
N LEU A 141 -1.22 -4.51 33.68
CA LEU A 141 -0.69 -3.39 32.90
C LEU A 141 -0.70 -2.09 33.73
N PRO A 142 0.22 -1.13 33.48
CA PRO A 142 0.15 0.19 34.11
C PRO A 142 -1.15 0.95 33.75
N GLU A 143 -1.64 1.77 34.68
CA GLU A 143 -2.79 2.65 34.40
C GLU A 143 -2.47 3.66 33.30
N SER A 144 -3.49 4.05 32.53
CA SER A 144 -3.39 5.10 31.52
C SER A 144 -4.64 5.97 31.51
N VAL A 145 -4.52 7.22 31.01
CA VAL A 145 -5.66 8.16 30.89
C VAL A 145 -6.81 7.58 30.05
N ARG A 146 -6.49 6.73 29.08
CA ARG A 146 -7.50 6.08 28.23
C ARG A 146 -8.13 4.84 28.89
N GLY A 147 -7.40 4.15 29.76
CA GLY A 147 -7.84 2.89 30.39
C GLY A 147 -8.37 1.89 29.35
N ASP A 148 -9.51 1.27 29.65
CA ASP A 148 -10.20 0.29 28.78
C ASP A 148 -11.12 0.95 27.72
N GLY A 149 -11.08 2.27 27.56
CA GLY A 149 -11.94 3.00 26.63
C GLY A 149 -11.55 2.81 25.15
N GLY A 150 -12.29 1.98 24.40
CA GLY A 150 -12.17 1.77 22.95
C GLY A 150 -13.48 2.06 22.19
N TYR A 151 -13.44 1.98 20.85
CA TYR A 151 -14.65 2.00 19.98
C TYR A 151 -15.56 3.23 20.11
N GLY A 152 -15.02 4.44 19.94
CA GLY A 152 -15.84 5.68 19.86
C GLY A 152 -15.99 6.47 21.17
N SER A 153 -15.17 6.19 22.18
CA SER A 153 -15.19 6.85 23.50
C SER A 153 -14.87 8.36 23.51
N THR A 154 -14.59 8.98 22.36
CA THR A 154 -14.29 10.42 22.24
C THR A 154 -15.17 11.18 21.25
N GLY A 155 -16.21 10.57 20.65
CA GLY A 155 -17.08 11.33 19.75
C GLY A 155 -18.15 10.53 19.01
N THR A 156 -19.37 10.54 19.54
CA THR A 156 -20.57 10.67 18.70
C THR A 156 -21.23 11.99 19.09
N GLY A 157 -20.92 13.03 18.31
CA GLY A 157 -21.58 14.33 18.44
C GLY A 157 -23.06 14.19 18.12
N ALA A 158 -23.88 14.57 19.10
CA ALA A 158 -25.30 14.89 19.06
C ALA A 158 -26.32 13.78 18.75
N ARG A 159 -27.17 13.55 19.77
CA ARG A 159 -28.55 13.03 19.70
C ARG A 159 -29.44 13.91 18.77
N PRO A 160 -30.60 13.39 18.33
CA PRO A 160 -31.54 14.11 17.46
C PRO A 160 -32.01 15.45 18.02
#